data_AF-A0A944M7Y4-F1
#
_entry.id   AF-A0A944M7Y4-F1
#
_cell.length_a   1.000
_cell.length_b   1.000
_cell.length_c   1.000
_cell.angle_alpha   90.00
_cell.angle_beta   90.00
_cell.angle_gamma   90.00
#
_symmetry.space_group_name_H-M   'P 1'
#
loop_
_entity.id
_entity.type
_entity.pdbx_description
1 polymer ?
#
loop_
_entity_poly.entity_id
_entity_poly.type
_entity_poly.pdbx_seq_one_letter_code
_entity_poly.pdbx_strand_id
1 'polypeptide(L)'
;MKGSLRELCCTVQRNCHISDARHGADYGLCTYLLKMREYYRWENGLDYGAALTNESVGEWLTERERLWDTLSDDDFAPLPFEGESIDPFDVERVNELLDPYGLVYSAGYGSKSKPLFFLGYLERREEPGDATVWVAGRELARDLMAPAAMCQGDHIFIRRESFRRLLWERLENWRWHRPDNAMGRAFTYYDFEDDLERALDEMVEKELDVVLLHEQGEYQAGRVLGEVWNQMLSDLGHSPAELMARALRDHLADCQVTLPSLIEREDRASIHFFVGGITGMRKKLFPSLIAAYERWYKEGDWEPLITTAQAGREHWQRLAMGLLRLYREQPDRARIEIMSLLEANPL
;
A
#
# COMPACT_ATOMS: atom_id res chain seq x y z
N MET A 1 10.83 7.16 -26.79
CA MET A 1 11.23 7.82 -25.53
C MET A 1 12.50 8.61 -25.82
N LYS A 2 12.57 9.92 -25.48
CA LYS A 2 13.79 10.74 -25.67
C LYS A 2 14.98 10.10 -24.92
N GLY A 3 16.22 10.36 -25.33
CA GLY A 3 17.42 9.78 -24.69
C GLY A 3 17.46 10.00 -23.17
N SER A 4 17.16 11.21 -22.72
CA SER A 4 17.10 11.60 -21.29
C SER A 4 16.06 10.83 -20.50
N LEU A 5 14.85 10.63 -21.05
CA LEU A 5 13.79 9.87 -20.39
C LEU A 5 14.13 8.38 -20.22
N ARG A 6 14.83 7.79 -21.20
CA ARG A 6 15.29 6.40 -21.08
C ARG A 6 16.33 6.26 -19.97
N GLU A 7 17.27 7.20 -19.91
CA GLU A 7 18.31 7.23 -18.88
C GLU A 7 17.68 7.39 -17.49
N LEU A 8 16.77 8.35 -17.31
CA LEU A 8 16.00 8.54 -16.09
C LEU A 8 15.30 7.25 -15.65
N CYS A 9 14.56 6.61 -16.55
CA CYS A 9 13.85 5.36 -16.28
C CYS A 9 14.80 4.25 -15.80
N CYS A 10 15.95 4.09 -16.45
CA CYS A 10 16.97 3.11 -16.06
C CYS A 10 17.54 3.43 -14.67
N THR A 11 17.79 4.71 -14.35
CA THR A 11 18.28 5.13 -13.04
C THR A 11 17.25 4.91 -11.94
N VAL A 12 15.97 5.22 -12.18
CA VAL A 12 14.89 4.91 -11.23
C VAL A 12 14.84 3.42 -10.97
N GLN A 13 14.83 2.58 -12.01
CA GLN A 13 14.81 1.12 -11.85
C GLN A 13 16.05 0.59 -11.12
N ARG A 14 17.22 1.20 -11.33
CA ARG A 14 18.44 0.88 -10.57
C ARG A 14 18.27 1.21 -9.08
N ASN A 15 17.69 2.36 -8.73
CA ASN A 15 17.41 2.71 -7.33
C ASN A 15 16.41 1.74 -6.69
N CYS A 16 15.39 1.29 -7.43
CA CYS A 16 14.51 0.20 -7.00
C CYS A 16 15.31 -1.07 -6.67
N HIS A 17 16.22 -1.49 -7.57
CA HIS A 17 17.06 -2.67 -7.34
C HIS A 17 18.00 -2.53 -6.16
N ILE A 18 18.58 -1.36 -5.92
CA ILE A 18 19.41 -1.10 -4.73
C ILE A 18 18.55 -1.26 -3.46
N SER A 19 17.34 -0.71 -3.45
CA SER A 19 16.41 -0.86 -2.33
C SER A 19 16.03 -2.33 -2.11
N ASP A 20 15.64 -3.04 -3.17
CA ASP A 20 15.25 -4.44 -3.07
C ASP A 20 16.42 -5.36 -2.69
N ALA A 21 17.65 -5.08 -3.15
CA ALA A 21 18.85 -5.82 -2.75
C ALA A 21 19.09 -5.73 -1.24
N ARG A 22 18.92 -4.55 -0.65
CA ARG A 22 19.10 -4.31 0.79
C ARG A 22 18.00 -4.94 1.64
N HIS A 23 16.81 -5.10 1.09
CA HIS A 23 15.61 -5.49 1.84
C HIS A 23 14.99 -6.83 1.39
N GLY A 24 15.55 -7.53 0.40
CA GLY A 24 15.01 -8.80 -0.09
C GLY A 24 14.94 -9.87 1.00
N ALA A 25 15.93 -9.88 1.90
CA ALA A 25 16.01 -10.78 3.04
C ALA A 25 15.00 -10.46 4.17
N ASP A 26 14.28 -9.34 4.12
CA ASP A 26 13.24 -9.00 5.12
C ASP A 26 12.00 -9.88 5.01
N TYR A 27 11.84 -10.61 3.89
CA TYR A 27 10.72 -11.50 3.63
C TYR A 27 11.02 -12.94 4.04
N GLY A 28 10.01 -13.66 4.54
CA GLY A 28 10.08 -15.11 4.62
C GLY A 28 10.12 -15.73 3.21
N LEU A 29 10.80 -16.89 3.06
CA LEU A 29 11.05 -17.53 1.77
C LEU A 29 9.80 -17.67 0.89
N CYS A 30 8.68 -18.15 1.44
CA CYS A 30 7.45 -18.32 0.67
C CYS A 30 6.91 -16.97 0.14
N THR A 31 6.94 -15.93 0.97
CA THR A 31 6.50 -14.58 0.59
C THR A 31 7.43 -13.98 -0.46
N TYR A 32 8.74 -14.16 -0.29
CA TYR A 32 9.74 -13.71 -1.24
C TYR A 32 9.52 -14.34 -2.63
N LEU A 33 9.36 -15.67 -2.70
CA LEU A 33 9.15 -16.37 -3.96
C LEU A 33 7.84 -15.96 -4.66
N LEU A 34 6.76 -15.74 -3.92
CA LEU A 34 5.51 -15.22 -4.49
C LEU A 34 5.70 -13.82 -5.10
N LYS A 35 6.40 -12.93 -4.39
CA LYS A 35 6.71 -11.59 -4.88
C LYS A 35 7.60 -11.63 -6.12
N MET A 36 8.63 -12.47 -6.13
CA MET A 36 9.53 -12.63 -7.28
C MET A 36 8.80 -13.16 -8.51
N ARG A 37 7.88 -14.12 -8.32
CA ARG A 37 7.01 -14.63 -9.39
C ARG A 37 6.14 -13.53 -10.00
N GLU A 38 5.57 -12.65 -9.18
CA GLU A 38 4.79 -11.52 -9.70
C GLU A 38 5.68 -10.45 -10.34
N TYR A 39 6.86 -10.19 -9.77
CA TYR A 39 7.80 -9.24 -10.33
C TYR A 39 8.33 -9.68 -11.70
N TYR A 40 8.56 -10.97 -11.88
CA TYR A 40 8.86 -11.58 -13.19
C TYR A 40 7.75 -11.29 -14.22
N ARG A 41 6.48 -11.45 -13.85
CA ARG A 41 5.35 -11.14 -14.76
C ARG A 41 5.33 -9.69 -15.17
N TRP A 42 5.49 -8.79 -14.20
CA TRP A 42 5.52 -7.35 -14.46
C TRP A 42 6.65 -6.99 -15.42
N GLU A 43 7.88 -7.42 -15.14
CA GLU A 43 9.05 -7.04 -15.94
C GLU A 43 8.97 -7.57 -17.38
N ASN A 44 8.39 -8.76 -17.57
CA ASN A 44 8.22 -9.36 -18.89
C ASN A 44 6.92 -8.95 -19.60
N GLY A 45 6.09 -8.10 -18.98
CA GLY A 45 4.81 -7.68 -19.54
C GLY A 45 3.84 -8.83 -19.80
N LEU A 46 3.85 -9.85 -18.95
CA LEU A 46 3.00 -11.04 -19.10
C LEU A 46 1.58 -10.76 -18.64
N ASP A 47 0.62 -11.39 -19.33
CA ASP A 47 -0.79 -11.38 -18.97
C ASP A 47 -1.02 -12.08 -17.62
N TYR A 48 -2.09 -11.68 -16.93
CA TYR A 48 -2.40 -12.11 -15.57
C TYR A 48 -2.66 -13.63 -15.49
N GLY A 49 -3.37 -14.18 -16.49
CA GLY A 49 -3.62 -15.61 -16.61
C GLY A 49 -2.47 -16.43 -17.22
N ALA A 50 -1.34 -15.81 -17.57
CA ALA A 50 -0.24 -16.51 -18.23
C ALA A 50 0.37 -17.58 -17.31
N ALA A 51 0.48 -18.80 -17.85
CA ALA A 51 1.18 -19.89 -17.20
C ALA A 51 2.68 -19.58 -17.14
N LEU A 52 3.28 -19.78 -15.96
CA LEU A 52 4.71 -19.62 -15.75
C LEU A 52 5.37 -20.98 -15.59
N THR A 53 6.54 -21.17 -16.19
CA THR A 53 7.33 -22.38 -15.95
C THR A 53 8.30 -22.14 -14.79
N ASN A 54 8.54 -23.18 -13.98
CA ASN A 54 9.50 -23.09 -12.88
C ASN A 54 10.92 -22.81 -13.39
N GLU A 55 11.25 -23.29 -14.59
CA GLU A 55 12.55 -23.07 -15.24
C GLU A 55 12.75 -21.60 -15.59
N SER A 56 11.80 -20.96 -16.30
CA SER A 56 11.97 -19.56 -16.72
C SER A 56 12.01 -18.59 -15.54
N VAL A 57 11.14 -18.82 -14.54
CA VAL A 57 11.13 -18.03 -13.31
C VAL A 57 12.39 -18.28 -12.49
N GLY A 58 12.89 -19.53 -12.43
CA GLY A 58 14.08 -19.90 -11.67
C GLY A 58 15.37 -19.31 -12.26
N GLU A 59 15.54 -19.37 -13.58
CA GLU A 59 16.68 -18.75 -14.28
C GLU A 59 16.68 -17.23 -14.08
N TRP A 60 15.52 -16.59 -14.27
CA TRP A 60 15.39 -15.15 -14.06
C TRP A 60 15.65 -14.74 -12.61
N LEU A 61 15.14 -15.50 -11.64
CA LEU A 61 15.35 -15.23 -10.21
C LEU A 61 16.84 -15.31 -9.85
N THR A 62 17.55 -16.30 -10.39
CA THR A 62 19.00 -16.44 -10.18
C THR A 62 19.77 -15.23 -10.73
N GLU A 63 19.43 -14.77 -11.92
CA GLU A 63 20.06 -13.58 -12.51
C GLU A 63 19.72 -12.31 -11.72
N ARG A 64 18.47 -12.19 -11.24
CA ARG A 64 18.02 -11.07 -10.41
C ARG A 64 18.80 -11.00 -9.11
N GLU A 65 18.95 -12.12 -8.43
CA GLU A 65 19.71 -12.20 -7.17
C GLU A 65 21.18 -11.87 -7.39
N ARG A 66 21.78 -12.41 -8.47
CA ARG A 66 23.16 -12.07 -8.85
C ARG A 66 23.34 -10.58 -9.10
N LEU A 67 22.37 -9.92 -9.75
CA LEU A 67 22.40 -8.47 -9.93
C LEU A 67 22.31 -7.76 -8.59
N TRP A 68 21.37 -8.15 -7.72
CA TRP A 68 21.19 -7.53 -6.41
C TRP A 68 22.42 -7.66 -5.50
N ASP A 69 23.12 -8.79 -5.54
CA ASP A 69 24.39 -8.98 -4.84
C ASP A 69 25.46 -7.95 -5.25
N THR A 70 25.41 -7.43 -6.48
CA THR A 70 26.34 -6.39 -6.94
C THR A 70 25.93 -4.97 -6.55
N LEU A 71 24.71 -4.77 -6.04
CA LEU A 71 24.11 -3.46 -5.81
C LEU A 71 23.83 -3.16 -4.34
N SER A 72 23.90 -4.14 -3.44
CA SER A 72 23.48 -3.97 -2.03
C SER A 72 24.22 -2.83 -1.32
N ASP A 73 25.49 -2.64 -1.67
CA ASP A 73 26.39 -1.66 -1.06
C ASP A 73 26.44 -0.31 -1.82
N ASP A 74 25.77 -0.21 -2.97
CA ASP A 74 25.77 1.00 -3.80
C ASP A 74 24.82 2.06 -3.23
N ASP A 75 25.23 3.33 -3.23
CA ASP A 75 24.35 4.45 -2.91
C ASP A 75 23.27 4.68 -3.99
N PHE A 76 22.14 5.26 -3.57
CA PHE A 76 21.10 5.66 -4.51
C PHE A 76 21.65 6.72 -5.46
N ALA A 77 21.46 6.49 -6.76
CA ALA A 77 21.98 7.37 -7.78
C ALA A 77 21.06 8.60 -7.95
N PRO A 78 21.64 9.81 -8.14
CA PRO A 78 20.86 10.96 -8.56
C PRO A 78 20.23 10.73 -9.94
N LEU A 79 19.05 11.29 -10.15
CA LEU A 79 18.25 11.10 -11.34
C LEU A 79 18.73 12.04 -12.46
N PRO A 80 19.25 11.50 -13.58
CA PRO A 80 19.67 12.32 -14.71
C PRO A 80 18.46 12.74 -15.54
N PHE A 81 18.30 14.04 -15.78
CA PHE A 81 17.26 14.53 -16.68
C PHE A 81 17.66 15.83 -17.38
N GLU A 82 17.67 15.83 -18.71
CA GLU A 82 18.00 17.00 -19.55
C GLU A 82 19.31 17.73 -19.17
N GLY A 83 20.31 16.99 -18.67
CA GLY A 83 21.60 17.54 -18.23
C GLY A 83 21.66 17.96 -16.76
N GLU A 84 20.54 17.87 -16.04
CA GLU A 84 20.47 18.01 -14.58
C GLU A 84 20.68 16.66 -13.88
N SER A 85 21.16 16.73 -12.64
CA SER A 85 21.34 15.59 -11.73
C SER A 85 20.55 15.90 -10.47
N ILE A 86 19.40 15.24 -10.30
CA ILE A 86 18.41 15.57 -9.28
C ILE A 86 18.50 14.57 -8.13
N ASP A 87 18.33 15.01 -6.89
CA ASP A 87 18.23 14.10 -5.74
C ASP A 87 17.03 13.15 -5.93
N PRO A 88 17.18 11.82 -5.78
CA PRO A 88 16.08 10.89 -5.98
C PRO A 88 14.93 11.07 -4.99
N PHE A 89 15.14 11.75 -3.86
CA PHE A 89 14.08 12.05 -2.90
C PHE A 89 13.44 13.43 -3.09
N ASP A 90 13.92 14.24 -4.05
CA ASP A 90 13.28 15.51 -4.45
C ASP A 90 12.11 15.24 -5.41
N VAL A 91 11.06 14.62 -4.87
CA VAL A 91 9.88 14.18 -5.62
C VAL A 91 9.18 15.33 -6.33
N GLU A 92 9.11 16.51 -5.69
CA GLU A 92 8.49 17.70 -6.28
C GLU A 92 9.25 18.13 -7.54
N ARG A 93 10.57 18.32 -7.45
CA ARG A 93 11.38 18.75 -8.58
C ARG A 93 11.34 17.76 -9.74
N VAL A 94 11.37 16.47 -9.45
CA VAL A 94 11.31 15.43 -10.49
C VAL A 94 9.96 15.48 -11.21
N ASN A 95 8.85 15.63 -10.48
CA ASN A 95 7.52 15.70 -11.09
C ASN A 95 7.29 16.99 -11.89
N GLU A 96 7.83 18.14 -11.46
CA GLU A 96 7.80 19.37 -12.26
C GLU A 96 8.41 19.19 -13.66
N LEU A 97 9.53 18.45 -13.73
CA LEU A 97 10.23 18.17 -14.97
C LEU A 97 9.54 17.10 -15.83
N LEU A 98 8.81 16.19 -15.18
CA LEU A 98 8.11 15.08 -15.83
C LEU A 98 6.70 15.42 -16.31
N ASP A 99 6.06 16.45 -15.75
CA ASP A 99 4.70 16.88 -16.10
C ASP A 99 4.48 17.06 -17.62
N PRO A 100 5.37 17.73 -18.39
CA PRO A 100 5.22 17.87 -19.84
C PRO A 100 5.26 16.56 -20.63
N TYR A 101 5.71 15.47 -19.98
CA TYR A 101 5.86 14.15 -20.57
C TYR A 101 4.74 13.19 -20.19
N GLY A 102 3.79 13.62 -19.35
CA GLY A 102 2.70 12.77 -18.85
C GLY A 102 3.22 11.61 -18.00
N LEU A 103 4.25 11.87 -17.19
CA LEU A 103 4.84 10.90 -16.28
C LEU A 103 4.71 11.39 -14.84
N VAL A 104 4.67 10.44 -13.91
CA VAL A 104 4.67 10.70 -12.47
C VAL A 104 5.71 9.82 -11.78
N TYR A 105 6.41 10.41 -10.82
CA TYR A 105 7.45 9.80 -10.01
C TYR A 105 7.10 9.90 -8.54
N SER A 106 7.50 8.91 -7.75
CA SER A 106 7.48 9.01 -6.28
C SER A 106 8.68 8.31 -5.68
N ALA A 107 9.17 8.87 -4.58
CA ALA A 107 10.21 8.31 -3.76
C ALA A 107 9.89 8.58 -2.28
N GLY A 108 10.00 7.55 -1.44
CA GLY A 108 9.69 7.67 -0.02
C GLY A 108 10.14 6.47 0.79
N TYR A 109 9.69 6.38 2.04
CA TYR A 109 10.04 5.30 2.94
C TYR A 109 8.78 4.54 3.38
N GLY A 110 8.76 3.24 3.09
CA GLY A 110 7.69 2.33 3.49
C GLY A 110 7.87 1.75 4.90
N SER A 111 7.24 0.60 5.13
CA SER A 111 7.39 -0.17 6.36
C SER A 111 8.85 -0.58 6.60
N LYS A 112 9.28 -0.63 7.88
CA LYS A 112 10.69 -0.88 8.25
C LYS A 112 11.69 0.11 7.62
N SER A 113 11.23 1.30 7.26
CA SER A 113 12.03 2.33 6.59
C SER A 113 12.67 1.86 5.27
N LYS A 114 12.07 0.90 4.56
CA LYS A 114 12.52 0.51 3.21
C LYS A 114 12.28 1.69 2.24
N PRO A 115 13.31 2.20 1.54
CA PRO A 115 13.13 3.19 0.48
C PRO A 115 12.28 2.60 -0.66
N LEU A 116 11.38 3.36 -1.25
CA LEU A 116 10.55 2.94 -2.36
C LEU A 116 10.62 3.98 -3.47
N PHE A 117 10.68 3.52 -4.71
CA PHE A 117 10.76 4.34 -5.91
C PHE A 117 9.81 3.78 -6.97
N PHE A 118 9.13 4.65 -7.70
CA PHE A 118 8.47 4.24 -8.93
C PHE A 118 8.42 5.37 -9.94
N LEU A 119 8.29 4.99 -11.21
CA LEU A 119 8.02 5.89 -12.32
C LEU A 119 6.92 5.27 -13.17
N GLY A 120 5.90 6.04 -13.53
CA GLY A 120 4.79 5.55 -14.35
C GLY A 120 4.19 6.64 -15.22
N TYR A 121 3.31 6.24 -16.13
CA TYR A 121 2.48 7.19 -16.89
C TYR A 121 1.44 7.82 -15.98
N LEU A 122 1.33 9.14 -16.00
CA LEU A 122 0.28 9.86 -15.30
C LEU A 122 -1.03 9.69 -16.08
N GLU A 123 -2.02 9.03 -15.48
CA GLU A 123 -3.35 8.88 -16.08
C GLU A 123 -4.29 10.01 -15.65
N ARG A 124 -4.25 10.36 -14.36
CA ARG A 124 -5.11 11.40 -13.80
C ARG A 124 -4.42 12.15 -12.67
N ARG A 125 -4.70 13.45 -12.58
CA ARG A 125 -4.40 14.30 -11.43
C ARG A 125 -5.70 14.86 -10.89
N GLU A 126 -5.84 14.86 -9.57
CA GLU A 126 -7.02 15.35 -8.86
C GLU A 126 -6.59 16.15 -7.63
N GLU A 127 -7.43 17.08 -7.19
CA GLU A 127 -7.16 17.91 -6.01
C GLU A 127 -8.38 17.88 -5.07
N PRO A 128 -8.68 16.73 -4.42
CA PRO A 128 -9.76 16.64 -3.45
C PRO A 128 -9.39 17.39 -2.15
N GLY A 129 -9.83 18.64 -2.04
CA GLY A 129 -9.62 19.45 -0.84
C GLY A 129 -8.18 19.95 -0.74
N ASP A 130 -7.48 19.58 0.33
CA ASP A 130 -6.12 20.06 0.65
C ASP A 130 -5.01 19.08 0.18
N ALA A 131 -5.36 17.99 -0.51
CA ALA A 131 -4.41 16.99 -0.99
C ALA A 131 -4.44 16.89 -2.53
N THR A 132 -3.28 16.66 -3.14
CA THR A 132 -3.15 16.34 -4.57
C THR A 132 -3.05 14.84 -4.75
N VAL A 133 -3.89 14.27 -5.60
CA VAL A 133 -3.89 12.85 -5.94
C VAL A 133 -3.32 12.68 -7.35
N TRP A 134 -2.30 11.84 -7.49
CA TRP A 134 -1.78 11.40 -8.78
C TRP A 134 -2.06 9.92 -8.98
N VAL A 135 -2.78 9.60 -10.05
CA VAL A 135 -3.06 8.24 -10.46
C VAL A 135 -2.10 7.86 -11.58
N ALA A 136 -1.17 6.97 -11.26
CA ALA A 136 -0.25 6.35 -12.18
C ALA A 136 -0.90 5.11 -12.83
N GLY A 137 -0.79 5.02 -14.15
CA GLY A 137 -1.21 3.88 -14.94
C GLY A 137 -0.12 2.81 -15.04
N ARG A 138 0.30 2.51 -16.26
CA ARG A 138 1.43 1.61 -16.55
C ARG A 138 2.72 2.14 -15.94
N GLU A 139 3.43 1.26 -15.25
CA GLU A 139 4.70 1.54 -14.60
C GLU A 139 5.88 1.28 -15.54
N LEU A 140 6.83 2.21 -15.53
CA LEU A 140 8.09 2.14 -16.28
C LEU A 140 9.23 1.62 -15.42
N ALA A 141 9.18 1.87 -14.12
CA ALA A 141 10.12 1.36 -13.13
C ALA A 141 9.41 1.16 -11.78
N ARG A 142 9.76 0.10 -11.06
CA ARG A 142 9.26 -0.17 -9.70
C ARG A 142 10.16 -1.10 -8.89
N ASP A 143 9.99 -1.02 -7.56
CA ASP A 143 10.45 -2.04 -6.61
C ASP A 143 9.68 -3.37 -6.73
N LEU A 144 10.27 -4.42 -6.14
CA LEU A 144 9.63 -5.68 -5.80
C LEU A 144 8.39 -5.44 -4.92
N MET A 145 8.50 -4.53 -3.94
CA MET A 145 7.37 -4.07 -3.14
C MET A 145 6.67 -2.91 -3.83
N ALA A 146 5.51 -3.18 -4.41
CA ALA A 146 4.73 -2.20 -5.14
C ALA A 146 3.40 -1.92 -4.41
N PRO A 147 3.38 -1.04 -3.38
CA PRO A 147 2.13 -0.67 -2.73
C PRO A 147 1.17 -0.01 -3.73
N ALA A 148 -0.13 -0.29 -3.60
CA ALA A 148 -1.16 0.23 -4.49
C ALA A 148 -1.36 1.74 -4.35
N ALA A 149 -1.10 2.28 -3.17
CA ALA A 149 -1.09 3.72 -2.94
C ALA A 149 -0.14 4.09 -1.80
N MET A 150 0.18 5.38 -1.72
CA MET A 150 0.99 5.97 -0.65
C MET A 150 0.71 7.47 -0.52
N CYS A 151 0.45 7.91 0.71
CA CYS A 151 0.43 9.33 1.08
C CYS A 151 1.83 9.82 1.49
N GLN A 152 2.26 10.95 0.94
CA GLN A 152 3.51 11.65 1.24
C GLN A 152 3.27 13.15 1.30
N GLY A 153 3.37 13.75 2.49
CA GLY A 153 3.01 15.17 2.66
C GLY A 153 1.53 15.41 2.33
N ASP A 154 1.28 16.33 1.40
CA ASP A 154 -0.03 16.65 0.81
C ASP A 154 -0.28 15.94 -0.53
N HIS A 155 0.54 14.94 -0.86
CA HIS A 155 0.44 14.17 -2.08
C HIS A 155 0.00 12.73 -1.82
N ILE A 156 -0.93 12.24 -2.64
CA ILE A 156 -1.39 10.85 -2.64
C ILE A 156 -1.04 10.26 -4.00
N PHE A 157 -0.18 9.24 -4.01
CA PHE A 157 0.14 8.49 -5.21
C PHE A 157 -0.67 7.21 -5.24
N ILE A 158 -1.47 7.02 -6.29
CA ILE A 158 -2.20 5.79 -6.57
C ILE A 158 -1.55 5.12 -7.76
N ARG A 159 -1.30 3.82 -7.67
CA ARG A 159 -0.61 3.01 -8.68
C ARG A 159 -1.57 1.97 -9.22
N ARG A 160 -2.30 2.32 -10.27
CA ARG A 160 -3.39 1.52 -10.85
C ARG A 160 -2.91 0.16 -11.36
N GLU A 161 -1.75 0.09 -12.03
CA GLU A 161 -1.18 -1.20 -12.43
C GLU A 161 -0.83 -2.08 -11.22
N SER A 162 -0.18 -1.52 -10.21
CA SER A 162 0.14 -2.25 -8.97
C SER A 162 -1.11 -2.71 -8.22
N PHE A 163 -2.16 -1.89 -8.19
CA PHE A 163 -3.44 -2.25 -7.60
C PHE A 163 -4.11 -3.40 -8.36
N ARG A 164 -4.13 -3.34 -9.70
CA ARG A 164 -4.66 -4.42 -10.54
C ARG A 164 -3.95 -5.74 -10.29
N ARG A 165 -2.62 -5.71 -10.19
CA ARG A 165 -1.78 -6.88 -9.84
C ARG A 165 -2.08 -7.42 -8.44
N LEU A 166 -2.24 -6.55 -7.46
CA LEU A 166 -2.65 -6.94 -6.11
C LEU A 166 -4.01 -7.65 -6.10
N LEU A 167 -5.00 -7.14 -6.85
CA LEU A 167 -6.33 -7.76 -6.96
C LEU A 167 -6.24 -9.13 -7.63
N TRP A 168 -5.46 -9.25 -8.70
CA TRP A 168 -5.19 -10.52 -9.34
C TRP A 168 -4.55 -11.54 -8.39
N GLU A 169 -3.51 -11.15 -7.65
CA GLU A 169 -2.87 -12.03 -6.66
C GLU A 169 -3.87 -12.50 -5.60
N ARG A 170 -4.77 -11.62 -5.13
CA ARG A 170 -5.84 -12.00 -4.19
C ARG A 170 -6.83 -12.97 -4.81
N LEU A 171 -7.22 -12.78 -6.06
CA LEU A 171 -8.12 -13.67 -6.79
C LEU A 171 -7.49 -15.04 -7.03
N GLU A 172 -6.23 -15.10 -7.50
CA GLU A 172 -5.49 -16.35 -7.73
C GLU A 172 -5.42 -17.17 -6.44
N ASN A 173 -5.07 -16.53 -5.32
CA ASN A 173 -5.02 -17.17 -4.01
C ASN A 173 -6.40 -17.64 -3.52
N TRP A 174 -7.45 -16.84 -3.69
CA TRP A 174 -8.80 -17.23 -3.29
C TRP A 174 -9.32 -18.42 -4.10
N ARG A 175 -9.05 -18.47 -5.41
CA ARG A 175 -9.51 -19.54 -6.33
C ARG A 175 -9.05 -20.94 -5.93
N TRP A 176 -7.96 -21.08 -5.17
CA TRP A 176 -7.45 -22.39 -4.74
C TRP A 176 -8.43 -23.14 -3.82
N HIS A 177 -9.13 -22.42 -2.94
CA HIS A 177 -10.03 -23.03 -1.95
C HIS A 177 -11.45 -22.46 -1.99
N ARG A 178 -11.66 -21.33 -2.67
CA ARG A 178 -12.92 -20.58 -2.74
C ARG A 178 -13.63 -20.44 -1.38
N PRO A 179 -12.93 -20.01 -0.32
CA PRO A 179 -13.56 -19.87 0.99
C PRO A 179 -14.68 -18.83 0.96
N ASP A 180 -15.77 -19.07 1.70
CA ASP A 180 -16.80 -18.06 1.97
C ASP A 180 -16.25 -17.05 2.99
N ASN A 181 -15.64 -15.98 2.48
CA ASN A 181 -15.11 -14.87 3.27
C ASN A 181 -15.40 -13.53 2.57
N ALA A 182 -15.10 -12.43 3.25
CA ALA A 182 -15.38 -11.08 2.73
C ALA A 182 -14.77 -10.83 1.35
N MET A 183 -13.51 -11.19 1.12
CA MET A 183 -12.87 -11.01 -0.19
C MET A 183 -13.55 -11.86 -1.28
N GLY A 184 -13.90 -13.11 -0.98
CA GLY A 184 -14.65 -13.97 -1.89
C GLY A 184 -16.00 -13.39 -2.26
N ARG A 185 -16.73 -12.83 -1.29
CA ARG A 185 -18.00 -12.13 -1.51
C ARG A 185 -17.82 -10.87 -2.36
N ALA A 186 -16.72 -10.13 -2.19
CA ALA A 186 -16.39 -9.00 -3.08
C ALA A 186 -16.23 -9.47 -4.53
N PHE A 187 -15.52 -10.57 -4.76
CA PHE A 187 -15.36 -11.13 -6.11
C PHE A 187 -16.67 -11.55 -6.78
N THR A 188 -17.72 -11.91 -6.03
CA THR A 188 -19.02 -12.27 -6.61
C THR A 188 -19.76 -11.11 -7.29
N TYR A 189 -19.31 -9.86 -7.09
CA TYR A 189 -19.87 -8.69 -7.78
C TYR A 189 -19.30 -8.49 -9.19
N TYR A 190 -18.32 -9.29 -9.61
CA TYR A 190 -17.61 -9.15 -10.87
C TYR A 190 -17.57 -10.47 -11.63
N ASP A 191 -17.58 -10.40 -12.96
CA ASP A 191 -17.69 -11.59 -13.84
C ASP A 191 -16.32 -12.25 -14.11
N PHE A 192 -15.68 -12.74 -13.05
CA PHE A 192 -14.36 -13.38 -13.16
C PHE A 192 -14.38 -14.75 -13.85
N GLU A 193 -15.55 -15.35 -14.05
CA GLU A 193 -15.66 -16.68 -14.67
C GLU A 193 -15.72 -16.57 -16.20
N ASP A 194 -16.46 -15.62 -16.76
CA ASP A 194 -16.62 -15.47 -18.22
C ASP A 194 -15.65 -14.43 -18.83
N ASP A 195 -15.25 -13.38 -18.10
CA ASP A 195 -14.34 -12.34 -18.61
C ASP A 195 -13.38 -11.79 -17.54
N LEU A 196 -12.24 -12.47 -17.37
CA LEU A 196 -11.23 -12.13 -16.36
C LEU A 196 -10.70 -10.70 -16.50
N GLU A 197 -10.32 -10.27 -17.70
CA GLU A 197 -9.65 -8.99 -17.89
C GLU A 197 -10.61 -7.83 -17.62
N ARG A 198 -11.82 -7.93 -18.16
CA ARG A 198 -12.84 -6.92 -17.92
C ARG A 198 -13.26 -6.88 -16.45
N ALA A 199 -13.45 -8.04 -15.80
CA ALA A 199 -13.80 -8.09 -14.39
C ALA A 199 -12.70 -7.50 -13.49
N LEU A 200 -11.42 -7.71 -13.84
CA LEU A 200 -10.30 -7.04 -13.16
C LEU A 200 -10.36 -5.53 -13.35
N ASP A 201 -10.61 -5.04 -14.56
CA ASP A 201 -10.71 -3.60 -14.83
C ASP A 201 -11.89 -2.97 -14.08
N GLU A 202 -13.06 -3.61 -14.10
CA GLU A 202 -14.25 -3.15 -13.36
C GLU A 202 -13.99 -3.11 -11.85
N MET A 203 -13.32 -4.12 -11.30
CA MET A 203 -12.95 -4.14 -9.87
C MET A 203 -11.89 -3.09 -9.54
N VAL A 204 -10.90 -2.87 -10.41
CA VAL A 204 -9.90 -1.80 -10.23
C VAL A 204 -10.60 -0.44 -10.17
N GLU A 205 -11.39 -0.10 -11.18
CA GLU A 205 -12.06 1.21 -11.23
C GLU A 205 -12.94 1.44 -10.01
N LYS A 206 -13.66 0.41 -9.57
CA LYS A 206 -14.54 0.52 -8.41
C LYS A 206 -13.79 0.58 -7.09
N GLU A 207 -12.84 -0.31 -6.86
CA GLU A 207 -12.18 -0.43 -5.55
C GLU A 207 -11.01 0.53 -5.37
N LEU A 208 -10.58 1.24 -6.43
CA LEU A 208 -9.69 2.39 -6.32
C LEU A 208 -10.28 3.49 -5.42
N ASP A 209 -11.60 3.66 -5.41
CA ASP A 209 -12.25 4.60 -4.49
C ASP A 209 -12.00 4.22 -3.02
N VAL A 210 -12.00 2.92 -2.68
CA VAL A 210 -11.70 2.46 -1.31
C VAL A 210 -10.26 2.79 -0.93
N VAL A 211 -9.33 2.59 -1.86
CA VAL A 211 -7.91 2.95 -1.67
C VAL A 211 -7.78 4.45 -1.48
N LEU A 212 -8.42 5.27 -2.31
CA LEU A 212 -8.39 6.72 -2.20
C LEU A 212 -8.97 7.20 -0.86
N LEU A 213 -10.11 6.66 -0.43
CA LEU A 213 -10.71 6.99 0.87
C LEU A 213 -9.78 6.66 2.04
N HIS A 214 -9.05 5.53 1.96
CA HIS A 214 -8.05 5.17 2.96
C HIS A 214 -6.90 6.18 2.99
N GLU A 215 -6.33 6.54 1.84
CA GLU A 215 -5.23 7.53 1.78
C GLU A 215 -5.69 8.92 2.23
N GLN A 216 -6.92 9.32 1.93
CA GLN A 216 -7.51 10.56 2.47
C GLN A 216 -7.65 10.50 3.99
N GLY A 217 -8.05 9.35 4.54
CA GLY A 217 -8.06 9.09 5.97
C GLY A 217 -6.66 9.18 6.60
N GLU A 218 -5.66 8.60 5.94
CA GLU A 218 -4.25 8.62 6.36
C GLU A 218 -3.68 10.03 6.38
N TYR A 219 -4.03 10.85 5.37
CA TYR A 219 -3.69 12.27 5.31
C TYR A 219 -4.32 13.03 6.49
N GLN A 220 -5.62 12.85 6.75
CA GLN A 220 -6.29 13.51 7.86
C GLN A 220 -5.75 13.07 9.23
N ALA A 221 -5.49 11.77 9.41
CA ALA A 221 -4.86 11.24 10.62
C ALA A 221 -3.46 11.83 10.81
N GLY A 222 -2.67 11.94 9.74
CA GLY A 222 -1.35 12.58 9.74
C GLY A 222 -1.40 14.01 10.26
N ARG A 223 -2.35 14.83 9.79
CA ARG A 223 -2.54 16.21 10.27
C ARG A 223 -2.89 16.31 11.75
N VAL A 224 -3.68 15.37 12.26
CA VAL A 224 -4.07 15.32 13.67
C VAL A 224 -2.91 14.88 14.57
N LEU A 225 -2.10 13.93 14.10
CA LEU A 225 -1.00 13.34 14.89
C LEU A 225 0.29 14.17 14.83
N GLY A 226 0.54 14.85 13.70
CA GLY A 226 1.68 15.72 13.46
C GLY A 226 3.03 14.99 13.40
N GLU A 227 4.12 15.75 13.22
CA GLU A 227 5.46 15.21 12.99
C GLU A 227 6.01 14.32 14.11
N VAL A 228 5.54 14.51 15.35
CA VAL A 228 5.95 13.67 16.49
C VAL A 228 5.58 12.20 16.26
N TRP A 229 4.50 11.93 15.52
CA TRP A 229 4.14 10.58 15.14
C TRP A 229 5.16 9.94 14.20
N ASN A 230 5.62 10.69 13.20
CA ASN A 230 6.63 10.22 12.25
C ASN A 230 7.96 9.93 12.96
N GLN A 231 8.38 10.81 13.88
CA GLN A 231 9.56 10.59 14.71
C GLN A 231 9.40 9.34 15.59
N MET A 232 8.25 9.17 16.24
CA MET A 232 7.96 7.97 17.04
C MET A 232 8.05 6.70 16.19
N LEU A 233 7.42 6.66 15.01
CA LEU A 233 7.50 5.50 14.12
C LEU A 233 8.94 5.19 13.70
N SER A 234 9.74 6.22 13.41
CA SER A 234 11.16 6.06 13.09
C SER A 234 11.93 5.40 14.26
N ASP A 235 11.73 5.87 15.49
CA ASP A 235 12.40 5.33 16.69
C ASP A 235 11.93 3.91 17.06
N LEU A 236 10.68 3.59 16.74
CA LEU A 236 10.11 2.26 16.87
C LEU A 236 10.57 1.30 15.75
N GLY A 237 11.29 1.79 14.74
CA GLY A 237 11.67 1.05 13.55
C GLY A 237 12.15 -0.37 13.81
N HIS A 238 11.71 -1.31 12.98
CA HIS A 238 12.04 -2.74 13.06
C HIS A 238 11.55 -3.44 14.35
N SER A 239 10.48 -2.92 14.99
CA SER A 239 9.88 -3.55 16.17
C SER A 239 8.40 -3.90 15.95
N PRO A 240 7.83 -4.86 16.71
CA PRO A 240 6.39 -5.12 16.68
C PRO A 240 5.56 -3.88 17.06
N ALA A 241 6.09 -2.98 17.90
CA ALA A 241 5.45 -1.73 18.26
C ALA A 241 5.19 -0.83 17.05
N GLU A 242 6.14 -0.76 16.10
CA GLU A 242 5.97 -0.02 14.83
C GLU A 242 4.76 -0.56 14.05
N LEU A 243 4.68 -1.89 13.89
CA LEU A 243 3.59 -2.54 13.16
C LEU A 243 2.23 -2.30 13.82
N MET A 244 2.18 -2.32 15.14
CA MET A 244 0.96 -2.04 15.91
C MET A 244 0.54 -0.58 15.82
N ALA A 245 1.49 0.36 15.92
CA ALA A 245 1.22 1.79 15.79
C ALA A 245 0.71 2.13 14.37
N ARG A 246 1.34 1.58 13.32
CA ARG A 246 0.84 1.72 11.93
C ARG A 246 -0.58 1.17 11.79
N ALA A 247 -0.84 -0.05 12.27
CA ALA A 247 -2.19 -0.62 12.23
C ALA A 247 -3.25 0.21 12.97
N LEU A 248 -2.87 0.87 14.07
CA LEU A 248 -3.74 1.81 14.76
C LEU A 248 -4.05 3.04 13.90
N ARG A 249 -3.04 3.60 13.22
CA ARG A 249 -3.22 4.76 12.34
C ARG A 249 -4.13 4.42 11.17
N ASP A 250 -3.93 3.26 10.54
CA ASP A 250 -4.81 2.73 9.49
C ASP A 250 -6.27 2.66 9.98
N HIS A 251 -6.50 2.15 11.19
CA HIS A 251 -7.86 2.07 11.75
C HIS A 251 -8.46 3.44 12.06
N LEU A 252 -7.65 4.41 12.50
CA LEU A 252 -8.10 5.78 12.68
C LEU A 252 -8.50 6.39 11.32
N ALA A 253 -7.68 6.22 10.28
CA ALA A 253 -7.98 6.65 8.92
C ALA A 253 -9.29 6.05 8.41
N ASP A 254 -9.46 4.73 8.57
CA ASP A 254 -10.64 4.02 8.10
C ASP A 254 -11.92 4.41 8.85
N CYS A 255 -11.87 4.52 10.17
CA CYS A 255 -13.03 4.92 10.97
C CYS A 255 -13.40 6.39 10.79
N GLN A 256 -12.47 7.23 10.33
CA GLN A 256 -12.72 8.64 10.09
C GLN A 256 -13.26 8.91 8.68
N VAL A 257 -12.78 8.17 7.67
CA VAL A 257 -13.09 8.45 6.26
C VAL A 257 -13.66 7.23 5.54
N THR A 258 -12.89 6.14 5.44
CA THR A 258 -13.24 4.98 4.60
C THR A 258 -14.59 4.36 4.96
N LEU A 259 -14.73 3.85 6.19
CA LEU A 259 -15.94 3.15 6.65
C LEU A 259 -17.17 4.08 6.61
N PRO A 260 -17.15 5.29 7.18
CA PRO A 260 -18.29 6.21 7.08
C PRO A 260 -18.74 6.45 5.65
N SER A 261 -17.81 6.67 4.72
CA SER A 261 -18.12 6.94 3.31
C SER A 261 -18.74 5.73 2.61
N LEU A 262 -18.22 4.53 2.86
CA LEU A 262 -18.77 3.30 2.28
C LEU A 262 -20.16 2.96 2.85
N ILE A 263 -20.38 3.23 4.13
CA ILE A 263 -21.66 3.01 4.80
C ILE A 263 -22.71 4.01 4.30
N GLU A 264 -22.37 5.30 4.19
CA GLU A 264 -23.29 6.34 3.68
C GLU A 264 -23.76 6.05 2.25
N ARG A 265 -22.87 5.48 1.43
CA ARG A 265 -23.18 5.06 0.04
C ARG A 265 -23.89 3.70 -0.04
N GLU A 266 -24.04 3.00 1.08
CA GLU A 266 -24.47 1.61 1.16
C GLU A 266 -23.71 0.67 0.20
N ASP A 267 -22.42 0.92 0.00
CA ASP A 267 -21.63 0.23 -1.02
C ASP A 267 -21.21 -1.19 -0.56
N ARG A 268 -22.10 -2.15 -0.77
CA ARG A 268 -21.94 -3.53 -0.29
C ARG A 268 -20.69 -4.21 -0.85
N ALA A 269 -20.41 -4.04 -2.14
CA ALA A 269 -19.25 -4.65 -2.79
C ALA A 269 -17.94 -4.13 -2.17
N SER A 270 -17.85 -2.82 -1.98
CA SER A 270 -16.66 -2.19 -1.41
C SER A 270 -16.52 -2.45 0.09
N ILE A 271 -17.60 -2.67 0.84
CA ILE A 271 -17.53 -3.16 2.23
C ILE A 271 -16.93 -4.57 2.29
N HIS A 272 -17.34 -5.47 1.39
CA HIS A 272 -16.74 -6.80 1.28
C HIS A 272 -15.24 -6.71 0.94
N PHE A 273 -14.87 -5.85 -0.02
CA PHE A 273 -13.48 -5.63 -0.40
C PHE A 273 -12.65 -5.07 0.75
N PHE A 274 -13.15 -4.02 1.41
CA PHE A 274 -12.53 -3.37 2.56
C PHE A 274 -12.26 -4.37 3.68
N VAL A 275 -13.30 -5.06 4.17
CA VAL A 275 -13.16 -6.04 5.27
C VAL A 275 -12.29 -7.23 4.84
N GLY A 276 -12.39 -7.67 3.60
CA GLY A 276 -11.54 -8.71 3.04
C GLY A 276 -10.06 -8.32 2.95
N GLY A 277 -9.75 -7.01 2.93
CA GLY A 277 -8.39 -6.47 3.02
C GLY A 277 -7.82 -6.42 4.44
N ILE A 278 -8.66 -6.50 5.48
CA ILE A 278 -8.22 -6.42 6.88
C ILE A 278 -7.56 -7.74 7.32
N THR A 279 -6.24 -7.72 7.46
CA THR A 279 -5.43 -8.90 7.82
C THR A 279 -4.44 -8.58 8.94
N GLY A 280 -3.75 -9.61 9.46
CA GLY A 280 -2.64 -9.48 10.40
C GLY A 280 -2.96 -8.62 11.62
N MET A 281 -2.12 -7.60 11.87
CA MET A 281 -2.22 -6.74 13.05
C MET A 281 -3.51 -5.91 13.07
N ARG A 282 -3.97 -5.42 11.91
CA ARG A 282 -5.24 -4.68 11.83
C ARG A 282 -6.41 -5.55 12.31
N LYS A 283 -6.45 -6.81 11.85
CA LYS A 283 -7.47 -7.76 12.30
C LYS A 283 -7.35 -8.12 13.78
N LYS A 284 -6.12 -8.26 14.31
CA LYS A 284 -5.88 -8.54 15.74
C LYS A 284 -6.37 -7.40 16.64
N LEU A 285 -6.15 -6.15 16.23
CA LEU A 285 -6.49 -4.97 17.04
C LEU A 285 -7.98 -4.61 16.96
N PHE A 286 -8.68 -4.92 15.87
CA PHE A 286 -10.08 -4.51 15.69
C PHE A 286 -11.08 -5.68 15.50
N PRO A 287 -11.12 -6.68 16.40
CA PRO A 287 -12.07 -7.80 16.28
C PRO A 287 -13.55 -7.38 16.23
N SER A 288 -13.99 -6.29 16.85
CA SER A 288 -15.42 -5.90 16.78
C SER A 288 -15.84 -5.46 15.38
N LEU A 289 -14.95 -4.93 14.55
CA LEU A 289 -15.24 -4.65 13.14
C LEU A 289 -15.61 -5.93 12.38
N ILE A 290 -14.88 -7.02 12.63
CA ILE A 290 -15.18 -8.32 12.01
C ILE A 290 -16.54 -8.84 12.51
N ALA A 291 -16.82 -8.70 13.80
CA ALA A 291 -18.12 -9.10 14.36
C ALA A 291 -19.29 -8.25 13.81
N ALA A 292 -19.09 -6.95 13.64
CA ALA A 292 -20.09 -6.05 13.06
C ALA A 292 -20.36 -6.38 11.59
N TYR A 293 -19.31 -6.65 10.82
CA TYR A 293 -19.41 -7.09 9.43
C TYR A 293 -20.21 -8.39 9.29
N GLU A 294 -19.97 -9.41 10.12
CA GLU A 294 -20.72 -10.67 10.02
C GLU A 294 -22.20 -10.49 10.40
N ARG A 295 -22.52 -9.60 11.35
CA ARG A 295 -23.93 -9.26 11.64
C ARG A 295 -24.59 -8.54 10.47
N TRP A 296 -23.94 -7.51 9.94
CA TRP A 296 -24.42 -6.79 8.75
C TRP A 296 -24.65 -7.74 7.57
N TYR A 297 -23.72 -8.67 7.33
CA TYR A 297 -23.86 -9.63 6.25
C TYR A 297 -25.08 -10.55 6.45
N LYS A 298 -25.30 -11.03 7.68
CA LYS A 298 -26.38 -11.96 8.01
C LYS A 298 -27.76 -11.30 8.05
N GLU A 299 -27.83 -10.08 8.59
CA GLU A 299 -29.09 -9.42 8.95
C GLU A 299 -29.46 -8.32 7.93
N GLY A 300 -28.51 -7.86 7.13
CA GLY A 300 -28.67 -6.75 6.19
C GLY A 300 -28.71 -5.38 6.86
N ASP A 301 -28.54 -5.32 8.18
CA ASP A 301 -28.60 -4.10 8.99
C ASP A 301 -27.24 -3.39 9.02
N TRP A 302 -27.22 -2.11 8.67
CA TRP A 302 -26.05 -1.24 8.68
C TRP A 302 -25.67 -0.75 10.08
N GLU A 303 -26.59 -0.77 11.03
CA GLU A 303 -26.39 -0.22 12.37
C GLU A 303 -25.16 -0.79 13.10
N PRO A 304 -24.85 -2.09 13.06
CA PRO A 304 -23.62 -2.63 13.65
C PRO A 304 -22.35 -1.98 13.09
N LEU A 305 -22.28 -1.77 11.76
CA LEU A 305 -21.12 -1.13 11.13
C LEU A 305 -21.04 0.36 11.47
N ILE A 306 -22.18 1.06 11.49
CA ILE A 306 -22.27 2.48 11.87
C ILE A 306 -21.73 2.68 13.29
N THR A 307 -22.30 1.95 14.25
CA THR A 307 -21.92 2.05 15.66
C THR A 307 -20.44 1.70 15.87
N THR A 308 -19.95 0.64 15.22
CA THR A 308 -18.54 0.22 15.33
C THR A 308 -17.58 1.22 14.70
N ALA A 309 -17.92 1.83 13.55
CA ALA A 309 -17.08 2.85 12.93
C ALA A 309 -16.97 4.11 13.81
N GLN A 310 -18.09 4.56 14.40
CA GLN A 310 -18.11 5.71 15.33
C GLN A 310 -17.29 5.44 16.59
N ALA A 311 -17.50 4.29 17.24
CA ALA A 311 -16.73 3.88 18.42
C ALA A 311 -15.24 3.72 18.09
N GLY A 312 -14.92 3.17 16.92
CA GLY A 312 -13.56 3.03 16.40
C GLY A 312 -12.86 4.37 16.26
N ARG A 313 -13.51 5.37 15.67
CA ARG A 313 -12.93 6.72 15.50
C ARG A 313 -12.47 7.30 16.84
N GLU A 314 -13.35 7.30 17.83
CA GLU A 314 -13.04 7.84 19.16
C GLU A 314 -11.96 7.03 19.89
N HIS A 315 -12.02 5.70 19.77
CA HIS A 315 -11.07 4.78 20.41
C HIS A 315 -9.67 4.90 19.86
N TRP A 316 -9.52 4.82 18.53
CA TRP A 316 -8.22 4.87 17.87
C TRP A 316 -7.58 6.24 18.02
N GLN A 317 -8.36 7.32 17.93
CA GLN A 317 -7.84 8.68 18.18
C GLN A 317 -7.32 8.84 19.61
N ARG A 318 -8.09 8.38 20.61
CA ARG A 318 -7.69 8.43 22.02
C ARG A 318 -6.42 7.63 22.27
N LEU A 319 -6.33 6.41 21.74
CA LEU A 319 -5.12 5.59 21.86
C LEU A 319 -3.92 6.24 21.16
N ALA A 320 -4.08 6.78 19.94
CA ALA A 320 -3.02 7.46 19.22
C ALA A 320 -2.42 8.62 20.04
N MET A 321 -3.27 9.44 20.64
CA MET A 321 -2.85 10.53 21.53
C MET A 321 -2.18 10.01 22.81
N GLY A 322 -2.62 8.86 23.30
CA GLY A 322 -1.97 8.14 24.40
C GLY A 322 -0.55 7.70 24.04
N LEU A 323 -0.33 7.12 22.84
CA LEU A 323 0.99 6.73 22.36
C LEU A 323 1.93 7.93 22.27
N LEU A 324 1.46 9.05 21.70
CA LEU A 324 2.24 10.28 21.60
C LEU A 324 2.65 10.83 22.96
N ARG A 325 1.74 10.79 23.95
CA ARG A 325 2.06 11.21 25.31
C ARG A 325 3.11 10.31 25.94
N LEU A 326 2.91 9.00 25.83
CA LEU A 326 3.82 8.00 26.37
C LEU A 326 5.23 8.17 25.79
N TYR A 327 5.33 8.30 24.47
CA TYR A 327 6.60 8.48 23.79
C TYR A 327 7.33 9.77 24.22
N ARG A 328 6.61 10.88 24.43
CA ARG A 328 7.19 12.13 24.94
C ARG A 328 7.70 12.03 26.37
N GLU A 329 6.99 11.29 27.23
CA GLU A 329 7.31 11.18 28.65
C GLU A 329 8.38 10.12 28.92
N GLN A 330 8.40 9.02 28.15
CA GLN A 330 9.24 7.85 28.38
C GLN A 330 9.78 7.25 27.07
N PRO A 331 10.60 7.98 26.29
CA PRO A 331 11.07 7.51 24.98
C PRO A 331 11.82 6.17 25.07
N ASP A 332 12.64 5.97 26.10
CA ASP A 332 13.42 4.74 26.30
C ASP A 332 12.57 3.48 26.54
N ARG A 333 11.32 3.66 27.02
CA ARG A 333 10.38 2.56 27.29
C ARG A 333 9.27 2.45 26.26
N ALA A 334 9.21 3.37 25.30
CA ALA A 334 8.11 3.49 24.36
C ALA A 334 7.83 2.17 23.64
N ARG A 335 8.85 1.42 23.22
CA ARG A 335 8.68 0.13 22.52
C ARG A 335 7.83 -0.87 23.30
N ILE A 336 8.14 -1.09 24.58
CA ILE A 336 7.48 -2.11 25.42
C ILE A 336 6.10 -1.61 25.86
N GLU A 337 6.02 -0.35 26.27
CA GLU A 337 4.80 0.23 26.84
C GLU A 337 3.72 0.47 25.76
N ILE A 338 4.11 0.87 24.54
CA ILE A 338 3.20 0.97 23.39
C ILE A 338 2.60 -0.38 23.04
N MET A 339 3.43 -1.44 22.97
CA MET A 339 2.93 -2.79 22.72
C MET A 339 1.93 -3.21 23.80
N SER A 340 2.31 -3.05 25.07
CA SER A 340 1.46 -3.43 26.21
C SER A 340 0.13 -2.68 26.20
N LEU A 341 0.16 -1.38 25.90
CA LEU A 341 -1.05 -0.57 25.80
C LEU A 341 -1.96 -1.04 24.67
N LEU A 342 -1.42 -1.30 23.48
CA LEU A 342 -2.21 -1.70 22.32
C LEU A 342 -2.76 -3.14 22.46
N GLU A 343 -2.00 -4.06 23.06
CA GLU A 343 -2.48 -5.42 23.32
C GLU A 343 -3.58 -5.46 24.37
N ALA A 344 -3.58 -4.52 25.33
CA ALA A 344 -4.62 -4.41 26.35
C ALA A 344 -5.89 -3.70 25.86
N ASN A 345 -5.85 -3.04 24.70
CA ASN A 345 -6.95 -2.20 24.21
C ASN A 345 -7.36 -2.51 22.76
N PRO A 346 -7.61 -3.79 22.37
CA PRO A 346 -8.29 -4.06 21.12
C PRO A 346 -9.72 -3.51 21.20
N LEU A 347 -10.32 -3.26 20.03
CA LEU A 347 -11.73 -2.92 19.90
C LEU A 347 -12.47 -4.03 19.19
#